data_AF-A0Z361-F1
#
_entry.id   AF-A0Z361-F1
#
_cell.length_a   1.000
_cell.length_b   1.000
_cell.length_c   1.000
_cell.angle_alpha   90.00
_cell.angle_beta   90.00
_cell.angle_gamma   90.00
#
_symmetry.space_group_name_H-M   'P 1'
#
loop_
_entity.id
_entity.type
_entity.pdbx_description
1 polymer ?
#
loop_
_entity_poly.entity_id
_entity_poly.type
_entity_poly.pdbx_seq_one_letter_code
_entity_poly.pdbx_strand_id
1 'polypeptide(L)'
;MNSIGQEAAVYTDFSQLESLKAEAQANPNAALEEVAQQFESLFMQMMLKSMRDATVKSDLFSSDQMDTYQTMADQQTALSLSQQGGIGLARVLVEQMQVRGQASGAELSEEGQQSTAADSGIPLTNSAAPVKAFDLPAATHSAIDLKG
;
A
#
# COMPACT_ATOMS: atom_id res chain seq x y z
N MET A 1 -21.67 18.39 36.82
CA MET A 1 -20.23 18.55 37.09
C MET A 1 -19.54 17.25 36.69
N ASN A 2 -18.64 17.34 35.70
CA ASN A 2 -17.65 16.39 35.20
C ASN A 2 -18.02 14.92 34.96
N SER A 3 -18.42 14.64 33.71
CA SER A 3 -18.16 13.36 33.06
C SER A 3 -16.69 13.34 32.61
N ILE A 4 -15.80 12.77 33.41
CA ILE A 4 -14.45 12.38 32.99
C ILE A 4 -14.57 10.96 32.46
N GLY A 5 -15.03 10.83 31.22
CA GLY A 5 -14.84 9.63 30.42
C GLY A 5 -13.53 9.80 29.67
N GLN A 6 -12.47 9.16 30.13
CA GLN A 6 -11.23 9.03 29.38
C GLN A 6 -11.49 8.14 28.15
N GLU A 7 -11.65 8.75 26.97
CA GLU A 7 -11.45 8.08 25.68
C GLU A 7 -9.95 7.85 25.49
N ALA A 8 -9.42 6.84 26.18
CA ALA A 8 -8.12 6.24 25.89
C ALA A 8 -8.39 4.93 25.14
N ALA A 9 -8.79 5.03 23.88
CA ALA A 9 -9.00 3.86 23.03
C ALA A 9 -8.40 4.08 21.63
N VAL A 10 -7.08 4.21 21.58
CA VAL A 10 -6.34 4.01 20.33
C VAL A 10 -5.43 2.81 20.57
N TYR A 11 -5.95 1.61 20.36
CA TYR A 11 -5.09 0.43 20.23
C TYR A 11 -5.65 -0.65 19.29
N THR A 12 -6.97 -0.74 19.08
CA THR A 12 -7.61 -1.61 18.07
C THR A 12 -9.08 -1.22 17.93
N ASP A 13 -9.39 -0.15 17.20
CA ASP A 13 -10.79 0.13 16.88
C ASP A 13 -11.25 -0.87 15.81
N PHE A 14 -11.79 -2.00 16.28
CA PHE A 14 -12.32 -3.05 15.43
C PHE A 14 -13.50 -2.57 14.58
N SER A 15 -14.22 -1.53 15.04
CA SER A 15 -15.32 -0.91 14.30
C SER A 15 -14.80 -0.03 13.15
N GLN A 16 -13.66 0.63 13.33
CA GLN A 16 -12.94 1.29 12.22
C GLN A 16 -12.44 0.27 11.20
N LEU A 17 -11.95 -0.90 11.63
CA LEU A 17 -11.56 -1.95 10.69
C LEU A 17 -12.76 -2.55 9.92
N GLU A 18 -13.91 -2.69 10.56
CA GLU A 18 -15.14 -3.18 9.93
C GLU A 18 -15.71 -2.18 8.93
N SER A 19 -15.74 -0.89 9.27
CA SER A 19 -16.13 0.17 8.35
C SER A 19 -15.16 0.29 7.17
N LEU A 20 -13.86 0.27 7.41
CA LEU A 20 -12.83 0.23 6.36
C LEU A 20 -13.00 -0.96 5.43
N LYS A 21 -13.38 -2.14 5.95
CA LYS A 21 -13.65 -3.32 5.13
C LYS A 21 -14.89 -3.14 4.24
N ALA A 22 -15.95 -2.53 4.75
CA ALA A 22 -17.14 -2.21 3.95
C ALA A 22 -16.82 -1.13 2.90
N GLU A 23 -16.04 -0.12 3.26
CA GLU A 23 -15.55 0.92 2.35
C GLU A 23 -14.65 0.35 1.26
N ALA A 24 -13.78 -0.60 1.57
CA ALA A 24 -12.93 -1.27 0.57
C ALA A 24 -13.74 -2.04 -0.50
N GLN A 25 -14.94 -2.52 -0.17
CA GLN A 25 -15.84 -3.16 -1.14
C GLN A 25 -16.55 -2.15 -2.04
N ALA A 26 -16.85 -0.95 -1.52
CA ALA A 26 -17.52 0.11 -2.27
C ALA A 26 -16.54 0.98 -3.08
N ASN A 27 -15.40 1.33 -2.48
CA ASN A 27 -14.38 2.26 -2.97
C ASN A 27 -12.97 1.76 -2.56
N PRO A 28 -12.40 0.78 -3.29
CA PRO A 28 -11.11 0.20 -2.93
C PRO A 28 -9.97 1.23 -2.87
N ASN A 29 -10.01 2.28 -3.70
CA ASN A 29 -8.97 3.32 -3.69
C ASN A 29 -9.00 4.19 -2.42
N ALA A 30 -10.17 4.57 -1.94
CA ALA A 30 -10.30 5.40 -0.73
C ALA A 30 -9.87 4.62 0.52
N ALA A 31 -10.25 3.35 0.62
CA ALA A 31 -9.81 2.47 1.70
C ALA A 31 -8.29 2.22 1.68
N LEU A 32 -7.68 2.13 0.48
CA LEU A 32 -6.22 2.02 0.35
C LEU A 32 -5.51 3.27 0.85
N GLU A 33 -6.02 4.47 0.57
CA GLU A 33 -5.48 5.73 1.08
C GLU A 33 -5.52 5.78 2.61
N GLU A 34 -6.65 5.41 3.20
CA GLU A 34 -6.81 5.37 4.66
C GLU A 34 -5.85 4.37 5.32
N VAL A 35 -5.76 3.15 4.80
CA VAL A 35 -4.80 2.14 5.31
C VAL A 35 -3.36 2.61 5.16
N ALA A 36 -3.01 3.23 4.04
CA ALA A 36 -1.67 3.72 3.79
C ALA A 36 -1.29 4.84 4.77
N GLN A 37 -2.23 5.73 5.10
CA GLN A 37 -2.05 6.79 6.10
C GLN A 37 -1.86 6.21 7.51
N GLN A 38 -2.62 5.17 7.87
CA GLN A 38 -2.46 4.46 9.14
C GLN A 38 -1.14 3.69 9.22
N PHE A 39 -0.66 3.15 8.11
CA PHE A 39 0.67 2.55 8.03
C PHE A 39 1.78 3.60 8.20
N GLU A 40 1.64 4.76 7.56
CA GLU A 40 2.58 5.87 7.70
C GLU A 40 2.66 6.37 9.16
N SER A 41 1.53 6.48 9.87
CA SER A 41 1.53 6.87 11.28
C SER A 41 2.29 5.86 12.16
N LEU A 42 2.12 4.55 11.93
CA LEU A 42 2.89 3.51 12.61
C LEU A 42 4.39 3.63 12.30
N PHE A 43 4.76 3.87 11.04
CA PHE A 43 6.15 4.08 10.66
C PHE A 43 6.76 5.30 11.37
N MET A 44 6.04 6.41 11.41
CA MET A 44 6.48 7.61 12.13
C MET A 44 6.64 7.35 13.62
N GLN A 45 5.74 6.58 14.24
CA GLN A 45 5.89 6.17 15.63
C GLN A 45 7.18 5.35 15.85
N MET A 46 7.49 4.42 14.95
CA MET A 46 8.74 3.65 15.00
C MET A 46 9.97 4.53 14.82
N MET A 47 9.91 5.51 13.92
CA MET A 47 10.98 6.50 13.73
C MET A 47 11.21 7.32 15.00
N LEU A 48 10.15 7.91 15.57
CA LEU A 48 10.24 8.73 16.80
C LEU A 48 10.78 7.92 17.98
N LYS A 49 10.31 6.68 18.10
CA LYS A 49 10.84 5.73 19.09
C LYS A 49 12.33 5.48 18.86
N SER A 50 12.76 5.21 17.63
CA SER A 50 14.17 4.97 17.30
C SER A 50 15.05 6.19 17.60
N MET A 51 14.60 7.41 17.29
CA MET A 51 15.31 8.65 17.63
C MET A 51 15.50 8.80 19.14
N ARG A 52 14.47 8.46 19.92
CA ARG A 52 14.51 8.50 21.38
C ARG A 52 15.38 7.39 21.98
N ASP A 53 15.34 6.20 21.43
CA ASP A 53 16.18 5.08 21.87
C ASP A 53 17.66 5.35 21.55
N ALA A 54 17.96 6.16 20.52
CA ALA A 54 19.30 6.64 20.22
C ALA A 54 19.80 7.79 21.14
N THR A 55 18.91 8.40 21.93
CA THR A 55 19.29 9.42 22.91
C THR A 55 19.78 8.76 24.19
N VAL A 56 20.94 9.20 24.70
CA VAL A 56 21.50 8.71 25.98
C VAL A 56 20.55 9.09 27.12
N LYS A 57 19.81 8.10 27.64
CA LYS A 57 19.03 8.29 28.86
C LYS A 57 19.97 8.26 30.05
N SER A 58 19.93 9.29 30.89
CA SER A 58 20.49 9.22 32.23
C SER A 58 19.53 8.40 33.09
N ASP A 59 20.01 7.32 33.71
CA ASP A 59 19.21 6.37 34.53
C ASP A 59 18.35 7.03 35.62
N LEU A 60 18.68 8.27 36.02
CA LEU A 60 17.91 9.05 37.01
C LEU A 60 16.53 9.51 36.51
N PHE A 61 16.28 9.50 35.20
CA PHE A 61 15.01 9.95 34.61
C PHE A 61 14.27 8.85 33.81
N SER A 62 14.79 7.62 33.76
CA SER A 62 14.09 6.50 33.13
C SER A 62 13.14 5.82 34.12
N SER A 63 11.84 5.91 33.86
CA SER A 63 10.84 5.12 34.60
C SER A 63 9.77 4.63 33.64
N ASP A 64 9.22 3.43 33.91
CA ASP A 64 8.18 2.79 33.07
C ASP A 64 6.94 3.68 32.89
N GLN A 65 6.60 4.45 33.93
CA GLN A 65 5.49 5.40 33.90
C GLN A 65 5.74 6.52 32.87
N MET A 66 6.97 7.02 32.81
CA MET A 66 7.36 8.08 31.90
C MET A 66 7.48 7.56 30.47
N ASP A 67 8.02 6.36 30.29
CA ASP A 67 8.07 5.69 28.98
C ASP A 67 6.67 5.45 28.41
N THR A 68 5.70 5.09 29.25
CA THR A 68 4.30 4.94 28.85
C THR A 68 3.73 6.29 28.37
N TYR A 69 3.89 7.35 29.16
CA TYR A 69 3.39 8.69 28.82
C TYR A 69 4.00 9.22 27.51
N GLN A 70 5.31 9.05 27.38
CA GLN A 70 6.07 9.47 26.21
C GLN A 70 5.68 8.64 24.98
N THR A 71 5.36 7.36 25.15
CA THR A 71 4.83 6.51 24.06
C THR A 71 3.45 6.96 23.60
N MET A 72 2.59 7.43 24.51
CA MET A 72 1.29 8.01 24.11
C MET A 72 1.44 9.36 23.42
N ALA A 73 2.37 10.20 23.89
CA ALA A 73 2.68 11.48 23.25
C ALA A 73 3.21 11.28 21.82
N ASP A 74 4.10 10.31 21.61
CA ASP A 74 4.64 9.99 20.29
C ASP A 74 3.56 9.41 19.36
N GLN A 75 2.61 8.62 19.87
CA GLN A 75 1.48 8.14 19.07
C GLN A 75 0.63 9.30 18.55
N GLN A 76 0.28 10.26 19.40
CA GLN A 76 -0.50 11.43 18.98
C GLN A 76 0.28 12.31 18.00
N THR A 77 1.59 12.46 18.23
CA THR A 77 2.48 13.20 17.34
C THR A 77 2.55 12.52 15.97
N ALA A 78 2.77 11.20 15.93
CA ALA A 78 2.84 10.42 14.71
C ALA A 78 1.51 10.44 13.93
N LEU A 79 0.37 10.33 14.63
CA LEU A 79 -0.96 10.44 14.04
C LEU A 79 -1.19 11.83 13.44
N SER A 80 -0.92 12.89 14.20
CA SER A 80 -1.09 14.27 13.71
C SER A 80 -0.19 14.59 12.53
N LEU A 81 1.05 14.09 12.53
CA LEU A 81 1.98 14.32 11.43
C LEU A 81 1.56 13.54 10.18
N SER A 82 1.13 12.28 10.33
CA SER A 82 0.58 11.50 9.21
C SER A 82 -0.64 12.18 8.58
N GLN A 83 -1.57 12.68 9.40
CA GLN A 83 -2.76 13.42 8.93
C GLN A 83 -2.42 14.73 8.19
N GLN A 84 -1.33 15.40 8.55
CA GLN A 84 -0.89 16.63 7.87
C GLN A 84 -0.08 16.37 6.59
N GLY A 85 0.02 15.11 6.15
CA GLY A 85 0.72 14.72 4.93
C GLY A 85 2.06 14.02 5.15
N GLY A 86 2.45 13.80 6.41
CA GLY A 86 3.55 12.93 6.81
C GLY A 86 4.86 13.18 6.07
N ILE A 87 5.54 12.08 5.75
CA ILE A 87 6.73 12.04 4.88
C ILE A 87 6.36 11.68 3.44
N GLY A 88 5.08 11.39 3.16
CA GLY A 88 4.56 11.02 1.86
C GLY A 88 4.63 9.52 1.56
N LEU A 89 4.89 8.68 2.57
CA LEU A 89 4.98 7.23 2.40
C LEU A 89 3.63 6.63 2.01
N ALA A 90 2.52 7.15 2.57
CA ALA A 90 1.19 6.68 2.23
C ALA A 90 0.89 6.80 0.73
N ARG A 91 1.29 7.93 0.11
CA ARG A 91 1.05 8.19 -1.32
C ARG A 91 1.81 7.21 -2.21
N VAL A 92 3.08 6.97 -1.89
CA VAL A 92 3.90 6.00 -2.63
C VAL A 92 3.34 4.60 -2.49
N LEU A 93 2.84 4.23 -1.30
CA LEU A 93 2.25 2.92 -1.08
C LEU A 93 0.95 2.74 -1.89
N VAL A 94 0.09 3.75 -1.92
CA VAL A 94 -1.13 3.76 -2.75
C VAL A 94 -0.79 3.67 -4.24
N GLU A 95 0.15 4.48 -4.72
CA GLU A 95 0.59 4.48 -6.12
C GLU A 95 1.11 3.10 -6.53
N GLN A 96 1.97 2.49 -5.71
CA GLN A 96 2.51 1.15 -5.98
C GLN A 96 1.43 0.07 -5.93
N MET A 97 0.46 0.18 -5.02
CA MET A 97 -0.66 -0.77 -4.97
C MET A 97 -1.64 -0.59 -6.13
N GLN A 98 -1.84 0.62 -6.64
CA GLN A 98 -2.67 0.86 -7.82
C GLN A 98 -1.99 0.34 -9.09
N VAL A 99 -0.71 0.65 -9.29
CA VAL A 99 0.09 0.17 -10.44
C VAL A 99 0.17 -1.36 -10.45
N ARG A 100 0.30 -1.99 -9.29
CA ARG A 100 0.44 -3.46 -9.17
C ARG A 100 -0.89 -4.19 -9.02
N GLY A 101 -1.91 -3.54 -8.45
CA GLY A 101 -3.25 -4.10 -8.23
C GLY A 101 -4.14 -4.07 -9.47
N GLN A 102 -3.88 -3.16 -10.42
CA GLN A 102 -4.50 -3.19 -11.76
C GLN A 102 -4.10 -4.43 -12.58
N ALA A 103 -3.01 -5.11 -12.21
CA ALA A 103 -2.61 -6.37 -12.86
C ALA A 103 -3.39 -7.60 -12.35
N SER A 104 -4.24 -7.47 -11.32
CA SER A 104 -4.87 -8.61 -10.62
C SER A 104 -6.40 -8.63 -10.69
N GLY A 105 -7.03 -7.69 -11.40
CA GLY A 105 -8.49 -7.48 -11.36
C GLY A 105 -9.28 -7.96 -12.59
N ALA A 106 -8.64 -8.60 -13.58
CA ALA A 106 -9.27 -8.88 -14.87
C ALA A 106 -9.93 -10.28 -15.00
N GLU A 107 -9.83 -11.18 -14.03
CA GLU A 107 -10.38 -12.54 -14.15
C GLU A 107 -11.08 -13.02 -12.87
N LEU A 108 -12.23 -12.42 -12.54
CA LEU A 108 -13.21 -13.03 -11.64
C LEU A 108 -14.63 -12.81 -12.17
N SER A 109 -14.81 -13.09 -13.46
CA SER A 109 -16.12 -13.30 -14.07
C SER A 109 -16.07 -14.62 -14.82
N GLU A 110 -16.23 -15.72 -14.09
CA GLU A 110 -16.66 -16.97 -14.70
C GLU A 110 -18.03 -17.34 -14.16
N GLU A 111 -18.96 -17.28 -15.10
CA GLU A 111 -20.36 -17.62 -15.02
C GLU A 111 -20.55 -19.05 -14.51
N GLY A 112 -21.57 -19.22 -13.67
CA GLY A 112 -22.12 -20.53 -13.40
C GLY A 112 -22.66 -21.15 -14.68
N GLN A 113 -22.00 -22.19 -15.15
CA GLN A 113 -22.60 -23.19 -16.04
C GLN A 113 -22.06 -24.57 -15.66
N GLN A 114 -22.82 -25.19 -14.76
CA GLN A 114 -22.80 -26.61 -14.50
C GLN A 114 -23.23 -27.32 -15.79
N SER A 115 -22.27 -27.93 -16.49
CA SER A 115 -22.55 -28.94 -17.52
C SER A 115 -21.84 -30.24 -17.18
N THR A 116 -22.62 -31.29 -17.36
CA THR A 116 -22.44 -32.66 -16.96
C THR A 116 -21.46 -33.43 -17.85
N ALA A 117 -20.89 -34.48 -17.25
CA ALA A 117 -20.40 -35.72 -17.86
C ALA A 117 -18.99 -35.70 -18.50
N ALA A 118 -18.13 -36.50 -17.86
CA ALA A 118 -17.11 -37.40 -18.41
C ALA A 118 -16.73 -37.25 -19.90
N ASP A 119 -15.45 -37.02 -20.19
CA ASP A 119 -14.59 -37.99 -20.88
C ASP A 119 -13.14 -37.46 -21.02
N SER A 120 -12.21 -38.38 -20.80
CA SER A 120 -10.78 -38.47 -21.12
C SER A 120 -10.09 -37.40 -21.98
N GLY A 121 -8.92 -36.93 -21.49
CA GLY A 121 -7.81 -36.52 -22.36
C GLY A 121 -7.14 -35.21 -21.97
N ILE A 122 -5.86 -35.24 -21.61
CA ILE A 122 -5.00 -34.06 -21.49
C ILE A 122 -4.36 -33.82 -22.88
N PRO A 123 -4.75 -32.81 -23.66
CA PRO A 123 -3.98 -32.44 -24.85
C PRO A 123 -2.74 -31.62 -24.45
N LEU A 124 -1.56 -32.26 -24.46
CA LEU A 124 -0.25 -31.63 -24.39
C LEU A 124 0.16 -31.03 -25.75
N THR A 125 -0.54 -30.00 -26.22
CA THR A 125 -0.06 -29.26 -27.41
C THR A 125 -0.22 -27.76 -27.24
N ASN A 126 0.77 -27.12 -26.61
CA ASN A 126 1.05 -25.72 -26.88
C ASN A 126 1.66 -25.64 -28.29
N SER A 127 0.80 -25.39 -29.28
CA SER A 127 1.22 -25.19 -30.66
C SER A 127 1.90 -23.83 -30.78
N ALA A 128 3.22 -23.84 -30.94
CA ALA A 128 4.03 -22.66 -31.19
C ALA A 128 3.56 -21.96 -32.47
N ALA A 129 2.96 -20.78 -32.34
CA ALA A 129 2.76 -19.86 -33.45
C ALA A 129 4.08 -19.13 -33.76
N PRO A 130 4.47 -18.97 -35.04
CA PRO A 130 5.72 -18.32 -35.40
C PRO A 130 5.63 -16.81 -35.13
N VAL A 131 6.56 -16.29 -34.33
CA VAL A 131 6.82 -14.85 -34.22
C VAL A 131 7.18 -14.32 -35.61
N LYS A 132 6.35 -13.43 -36.15
CA LYS A 132 6.69 -12.69 -37.38
C LYS A 132 7.90 -11.83 -37.08
N ALA A 133 8.99 -12.07 -37.80
CA ALA A 133 10.20 -11.26 -37.73
C ALA A 133 9.87 -9.79 -38.03
N PHE A 134 10.43 -8.91 -37.21
CA PHE A 134 10.39 -7.46 -37.39
C PHE A 134 11.24 -7.10 -38.61
N ASP A 135 10.59 -6.65 -39.68
CA ASP A 135 11.26 -6.23 -40.92
C ASP A 135 11.87 -4.83 -40.68
N LEU A 136 13.22 -4.74 -40.69
CA LEU A 136 13.90 -3.45 -40.63
C LEU A 136 13.84 -2.79 -42.01
N PRO A 137 13.30 -1.56 -42.15
CA PRO A 137 13.46 -0.83 -43.40
C PRO A 137 14.93 -0.44 -43.56
N ALA A 138 15.54 -0.91 -44.66
CA ALA A 138 16.87 -0.52 -45.08
C ALA A 138 16.96 1.01 -45.18
N ALA A 139 17.87 1.61 -44.42
CA ALA A 139 18.19 3.03 -44.52
C ALA A 139 18.78 3.31 -45.92
N THR A 140 18.02 3.99 -46.76
CA THR A 140 18.51 4.60 -48.00
C THR A 140 19.32 5.84 -47.63
N HIS A 141 20.64 5.74 -47.73
CA HIS A 141 21.53 6.89 -47.64
C HIS A 141 21.28 7.79 -48.86
N SER A 142 20.47 8.84 -48.69
CA SER A 142 20.38 9.92 -49.68
C SER A 142 21.59 10.83 -49.47
N ALA A 143 22.46 10.88 -50.49
CA ALA A 143 23.60 11.76 -50.56
C ALA A 143 23.16 13.23 -50.44
N ILE A 144 23.74 13.95 -49.49
CA ILE A 144 23.64 15.40 -49.42
C ILE A 144 24.72 15.97 -50.36
N ASP A 145 24.25 16.52 -51.47
CA ASP A 145 25.01 17.32 -52.43
C ASP A 145 25.44 18.64 -51.76
N LEU A 146 26.74 18.86 -51.61
CA LEU A 146 27.31 20.13 -51.13
C LEU A 146 27.95 20.86 -52.32
N LYS A 147 27.18 21.76 -52.94
CA LYS A 147 27.67 22.79 -53.85
C LYS A 147 27.40 24.16 -53.23
N GLY A 148 28.48 24.88 -52.94
CA GLY A 148 28.50 26.24 -52.40
C GLY A 148 29.86 26.56 -51.84
#